data_AF-A0A1I6NUH6-F1
#
_entry.id   AF-A0A1I6NUH6-F1
#
_cell.length_a   1.000
_cell.length_b   1.000
_cell.length_c   1.000
_cell.angle_alpha   90.00
_cell.angle_beta   90.00
_cell.angle_gamma   90.00
#
_symmetry.space_group_name_H-M   'P 1'
#
loop_
_entity.id
_entity.type
_entity.pdbx_description
1 polymer ?
#
loop_
_entity_poly.entity_id
_entity_poly.type
_entity_poly.pdbx_seq_one_letter_code
_entity_poly.pdbx_strand_id
1 'polypeptide(L)'
;MDQRRSQDRPRYEPIRVRSLWAGLALVVLVGVPFYLPVGSAHPMLLGVPYWVVISAVATLLFALLVSWACLYRWNIVEPEEEAGGDR
;
A
#
# COMPACT_ATOMS: atom_id res chain seq x y z
N MET A 1 -9.63 41.76 -8.17
CA MET A 1 -8.38 41.43 -7.45
C MET A 1 -8.72 40.50 -6.28
N ASP A 2 -9.11 39.25 -6.57
CA ASP A 2 -9.47 38.24 -5.56
C ASP A 2 -8.89 36.85 -5.93
N GLN A 3 -7.63 36.81 -6.37
CA GLN A 3 -6.90 35.57 -6.69
C GLN A 3 -5.86 35.23 -5.60
N ARG A 4 -6.18 35.41 -4.31
CA ARG A 4 -5.30 35.05 -3.18
C ARG A 4 -5.91 33.99 -2.26
N ARG A 5 -6.55 32.98 -2.83
CA ARG A 5 -6.69 31.68 -2.17
C ARG A 5 -6.07 30.61 -3.06
N SER A 6 -4.80 30.82 -3.37
CA SER A 6 -3.91 29.78 -3.89
C SER A 6 -3.90 28.63 -2.89
N GLN A 7 -4.69 27.61 -3.21
CA GLN A 7 -4.53 26.19 -2.90
C GLN A 7 -3.43 25.88 -1.85
N ASP A 8 -3.70 26.13 -0.57
CA ASP A 8 -2.90 25.61 0.55
C ASP A 8 -3.33 24.15 0.83
N ARG A 9 -3.43 23.31 -0.20
CA ARG A 9 -3.63 21.88 0.02
C ARG A 9 -2.30 21.30 0.48
N PRO A 10 -2.21 20.76 1.71
CA PRO A 10 -0.95 20.24 2.22
C PRO A 10 -0.45 19.13 1.29
N ARG A 11 0.74 19.36 0.71
CA ARG A 11 1.46 18.37 -0.10
C ARG A 11 1.79 17.18 0.78
N TYR A 12 1.29 16.02 0.39
CA TYR A 12 1.45 14.81 1.19
C TYR A 12 2.27 13.80 0.41
N GLU A 13 3.50 13.57 0.88
CA GLU A 13 4.41 12.58 0.30
C GLU A 13 4.17 11.21 0.99
N PRO A 14 3.72 10.19 0.25
CA PRO A 14 3.39 8.88 0.84
C PRO A 14 4.61 8.20 1.49
N ILE A 15 5.84 8.50 1.04
CA ILE A 15 7.08 7.95 1.62
C ILE A 15 7.34 8.39 3.07
N ARG A 16 6.79 9.54 3.49
CA ARG A 16 6.93 10.06 4.87
C ARG A 16 5.99 9.38 5.87
N VAL A 17 5.08 8.52 5.40
CA VAL A 17 4.10 7.85 6.24
C VAL A 17 4.71 6.60 6.89
N ARG A 18 5.20 6.74 8.12
CA ARG A 18 5.77 5.60 8.87
C ARG A 18 4.82 4.41 9.04
N SER A 19 3.51 4.66 9.16
CA SER A 19 2.52 3.59 9.28
C SER A 19 2.37 2.74 8.01
N LEU A 20 2.61 3.33 6.83
CA LEU A 20 2.55 2.62 5.55
C LEU A 20 3.70 1.61 5.47
N TRP A 21 4.91 2.01 5.88
CA TRP A 21 6.07 1.11 5.97
C TRP A 21 5.86 -0.02 6.98
N ALA A 22 5.25 0.27 8.13
CA ALA A 22 4.93 -0.77 9.12
C ALA A 22 3.94 -1.81 8.56
N GLY A 23 2.86 -1.36 7.90
CA GLY A 23 1.91 -2.25 7.26
C GLY A 23 2.52 -3.06 6.12
N LEU A 24 3.37 -2.44 5.31
CA LEU A 24 4.12 -3.10 4.24
C LEU A 24 5.03 -4.20 4.77
N ALA A 25 5.84 -3.89 5.78
CA ALA A 25 6.74 -4.86 6.41
C ALA A 25 5.97 -6.03 7.02
N LEU A 26 4.85 -5.75 7.70
CA LEU A 26 3.99 -6.77 8.29
C LEU A 26 3.42 -7.71 7.22
N VAL A 27 2.89 -7.17 6.12
CA VAL A 27 2.32 -7.96 5.03
C VAL A 27 3.39 -8.85 4.37
N VAL A 28 4.60 -8.34 4.18
CA VAL A 28 5.72 -9.13 3.63
C VAL A 28 6.14 -10.24 4.61
N LEU A 29 6.28 -9.92 5.90
CA LEU A 29 6.62 -10.89 6.95
C LEU A 29 5.60 -12.03 7.05
N VAL A 30 4.31 -11.71 6.94
CA VAL A 30 3.23 -12.70 7.00
C VAL A 30 3.10 -13.48 5.68
N GLY A 31 3.31 -12.81 4.54
CA GLY A 31 3.16 -13.42 3.22
C GLY A 31 4.27 -14.40 2.85
N VAL A 32 5.45 -14.28 3.47
CA VAL A 32 6.60 -15.17 3.24
C VAL A 32 6.73 -16.13 4.41
N PRO A 33 6.38 -17.42 4.24
CA PRO A 33 6.40 -18.40 5.32
C PRO A 33 7.81 -18.93 5.65
N PHE A 34 8.81 -18.06 5.77
CA PHE A 34 10.21 -18.45 6.12
C PHE A 34 10.33 -19.05 7.52
N TYR A 35 9.33 -18.81 8.36
CA TYR A 35 9.24 -19.27 9.75
C TYR A 35 8.60 -20.66 9.87
N LEU A 36 8.11 -21.25 8.78
CA LEU A 36 7.50 -22.57 8.82
C LEU A 36 8.55 -23.68 8.75
N PRO A 37 8.52 -24.67 9.67
CA PRO A 37 9.42 -25.81 9.60
C PRO A 37 9.17 -26.63 8.34
N VAL A 38 10.21 -27.32 7.86
CA VAL A 38 10.22 -28.07 6.60
C VAL A 38 9.11 -29.13 6.49
N GLY A 39 8.54 -29.58 7.61
CA GLY A 39 7.41 -30.53 7.68
C GLY A 39 6.01 -29.90 7.62
N SER A 40 5.89 -28.57 7.49
CA SER A 40 4.60 -27.84 7.51
C SER A 40 3.78 -27.97 6.22
N ALA A 41 4.15 -28.89 5.32
CA ALA A 41 3.37 -29.20 4.13
C ALA A 41 2.13 -30.08 4.43
N HIS A 42 2.07 -30.70 5.62
CA HIS A 42 1.01 -31.63 5.99
C HIS A 42 -0.35 -31.01 6.37
N PRO A 43 -0.46 -29.80 6.95
CA PRO A 43 -1.75 -29.17 7.11
C PRO A 43 -2.23 -28.67 5.74
N MET A 44 -2.94 -29.53 5.02
CA MET A 44 -3.59 -29.21 3.76
C MET A 44 -4.98 -28.65 4.05
N LEU A 45 -5.20 -27.39 3.69
CA LEU A 45 -6.51 -26.78 3.66
C LEU A 45 -7.05 -26.92 2.23
N LEU A 46 -8.16 -27.66 2.03
CA LEU A 46 -8.75 -27.89 0.70
C LEU A 46 -7.77 -28.51 -0.34
N GLY A 47 -6.76 -29.27 0.12
CA GLY A 47 -5.76 -29.88 -0.76
C GLY A 47 -4.57 -28.97 -1.11
N VAL A 48 -4.56 -27.72 -0.67
CA VAL A 48 -3.40 -26.82 -0.75
C VAL A 48 -2.77 -26.60 0.62
N PRO A 49 -1.45 -26.41 0.72
CA PRO A 49 -0.84 -26.06 1.99
C PRO A 49 -1.42 -24.76 2.54
N TYR A 50 -1.74 -24.71 3.84
CA TYR A 50 -2.35 -23.53 4.46
C TYR A 50 -1.55 -22.22 4.25
N TRP A 51 -0.22 -22.33 4.13
CA TRP A 51 0.65 -21.18 3.86
C TRP A 51 0.38 -20.54 2.50
N VAL A 52 -0.11 -21.29 1.51
CA VAL A 52 -0.53 -20.74 0.21
C VAL A 52 -1.70 -19.77 0.38
N VAL A 53 -2.67 -20.15 1.23
CA VAL A 53 -3.83 -19.29 1.53
C VAL A 53 -3.39 -18.04 2.28
N ILE A 54 -2.47 -18.17 3.23
CA ILE A 54 -1.89 -17.04 3.95
C ILE A 54 -1.17 -16.09 2.99
N SER A 55 -0.32 -16.60 2.09
CA SER A 55 0.38 -15.79 1.09
C SER A 55 -0.59 -15.12 0.11
N ALA A 56 -1.68 -15.79 -0.29
CA ALA A 56 -2.71 -15.21 -1.16
C ALA A 56 -3.45 -14.05 -0.47
N VAL A 57 -3.85 -14.23 0.79
CA VAL A 57 -4.47 -13.17 1.60
C VAL A 57 -3.50 -12.01 1.81
N ALA A 58 -2.23 -12.30 2.12
CA ALA A 58 -1.20 -11.26 2.26
C ALA A 58 -1.00 -10.46 0.97
N THR A 59 -1.05 -11.10 -0.20
CA THR A 59 -0.97 -10.42 -1.50
C THR A 59 -2.16 -9.50 -1.74
N LEU A 60 -3.37 -9.95 -1.37
CA LEU A 60 -4.58 -9.11 -1.41
C LEU A 60 -4.45 -7.90 -0.47
N LEU A 61 -3.98 -8.10 0.75
CA LEU A 61 -3.74 -7.03 1.72
C LEU A 61 -2.68 -6.04 1.21
N PHE A 62 -1.62 -6.54 0.57
CA PHE A 62 -0.61 -5.71 -0.07
C PHE A 62 -1.22 -4.81 -1.15
N ALA A 63 -1.99 -5.41 -2.07
CA ALA A 63 -2.63 -4.68 -3.15
C ALA A 63 -3.62 -3.62 -2.63
N LEU A 64 -4.39 -3.94 -1.58
CA LEU A 64 -5.29 -3.00 -0.91
C LEU A 64 -4.52 -1.87 -0.23
N LEU A 65 -3.43 -2.18 0.48
CA LEU A 65 -2.60 -1.19 1.17
C LEU A 65 -1.96 -0.21 0.18
N VAL A 66 -1.44 -0.71 -0.94
CA VAL A 66 -0.89 0.13 -2.02
C VAL A 66 -1.99 0.96 -2.68
N SER A 67 -3.12 0.35 -3.02
CA SER A 67 -4.27 1.06 -3.62
C SER A 67 -4.77 2.17 -2.70
N TRP A 68 -4.91 1.89 -1.40
CA TRP A 68 -5.30 2.86 -0.39
C TRP A 68 -4.27 3.99 -0.25
N ALA A 69 -2.97 3.65 -0.26
CA ALA A 69 -1.91 4.65 -0.23
C ALA A 69 -1.96 5.58 -1.44
N CYS A 70 -2.19 5.03 -2.64
CA CYS A 70 -2.36 5.82 -3.86
C CYS A 70 -3.61 6.73 -3.78
N LEU A 71 -4.74 6.21 -3.32
CA LEU A 71 -5.99 7.00 -3.29
C LEU A 71 -6.02 8.08 -2.21
N TYR A 72 -5.47 7.81 -1.02
CA TYR A 72 -5.64 8.69 0.15
C TYR A 72 -4.37 9.43 0.56
N ARG A 73 -3.19 8.99 0.11
CA ARG A 73 -1.89 9.51 0.57
C ARG A 73 -1.01 10.01 -0.57
N TRP A 74 -1.39 9.79 -1.81
CA TRP A 74 -0.73 10.34 -2.99
C TRP A 74 -1.40 11.65 -3.41
N ASN A 75 -0.97 12.76 -2.83
CA ASN A 75 -1.37 14.11 -3.24
C ASN A 75 -0.14 14.92 -3.63
N ILE A 76 0.54 14.44 -4.68
CA ILE A 76 1.59 15.16 -5.38
C ILE A 76 0.88 15.90 -6.50
N VAL A 77 0.25 17.04 -6.19
CA VAL A 77 -0.18 17.96 -7.25
C VAL A 77 1.10 18.56 -7.81
N GLU A 78 1.46 18.15 -9.03
CA GLU A 78 2.57 18.78 -9.74
C GLU A 78 2.12 20.19 -10.14
N PRO A 79 2.90 21.24 -9.79
CA PRO A 79 2.53 22.63 -10.07
C PRO A 79 2.34 22.91 -11.58
N GLU A 80 2.81 22.02 -12.45
CA GLU A 80 2.71 22.11 -13.91
C GLU A 80 1.32 21.72 -14.44
N GLU A 81 0.60 20.80 -13.78
CA GLU A 81 -0.78 20.41 -14.15
C GLU A 81 -1.81 21.48 -13.78
N GLU A 82 -1.61 22.23 -12.69
CA GLU A 82 -2.48 23.37 -12.33
C GLU A 82 -2.26 24.59 -13.24
N ALA A 83 -1.05 24.77 -13.80
CA ALA A 83 -0.71 25.88 -14.67
C ALA A 83 -1.11 25.67 -16.15
N GLY A 84 -1.30 24.42 -16.58
CA GLY A 84 -1.66 24.05 -17.96
C GLY A 84 -3.17 23.95 -18.24
N GLY A 85 -4.01 23.92 -17.21
CA GLY A 85 -5.47 23.77 -17.32
C GLY A 85 -6.27 25.05 -17.50
N ASP A 86 -5.62 26.22 -17.48
CA ASP A 86 -6.24 27.54 -17.65
C ASP A 86 -5.88 28.14 -19.03
N ARG A 87 -6.31 27.48 -20.10
CA ARG A 87 -6.36 28.03 -21.47
C ARG A 87 -7.67 27.69 -22.15
#